data_AF-A0A255QXJ2-F1
#
_entry.id   AF-A0A255QXJ2-F1
#
_cell.length_a   1.000
_cell.length_b   1.000
_cell.length_c   1.000
_cell.angle_alpha   90.00
_cell.angle_beta   90.00
_cell.angle_gamma   90.00
#
_symmetry.space_group_name_H-M   'P 1'
#
loop_
_entity.id
_entity.type
_entity.pdbx_description
1 polymer ?
#
loop_
_entity_poly.entity_id
_entity_poly.type
_entity_poly.pdbx_seq_one_letter_code
_entity_poly.pdbx_strand_id
1 'polypeptide(L)'
;MGRLMNLNWKHHPTHGFRFSSTDAFAIVVCLIATIWGRRTIGDLAWLFPFVLGHFFLFCNVFRVPRKPELVWAGCFLVIATGCLIAEASILYALWMVLPITAGILVYAIRLPSYHGIGAIRSVERDEDPAS
;
A
#
# COMPACT_ATOMS: atom_id res chain seq x y z
N MET A 1 14.56 33.78 38.70
CA MET A 1 13.22 33.89 38.10
C MET A 1 13.30 33.31 36.69
N GLY A 2 13.18 31.99 36.56
CA GLY A 2 13.36 31.29 35.29
C GLY A 2 12.50 30.03 35.27
N ARG A 3 11.32 30.12 34.62
CA ARG A 3 10.45 28.97 34.38
C ARG A 3 10.52 28.68 32.89
N LEU A 4 11.36 27.71 32.53
CA LEU A 4 11.47 27.18 31.18
C LEU A 4 10.11 26.59 30.77
N MET A 5 9.55 27.14 29.70
CA MET A 5 8.43 26.58 28.95
C MET A 5 8.82 25.20 28.44
N ASN A 6 8.35 24.14 29.12
CA ASN A 6 8.45 22.79 28.61
C ASN A 6 7.20 22.51 27.77
N LEU A 7 7.19 23.07 26.55
CA LEU A 7 6.25 22.72 25.49
C LEU A 7 6.59 21.30 25.03
N ASN A 8 6.12 20.31 25.79
CA ASN A 8 6.14 18.92 25.38
C ASN A 8 5.13 18.76 24.24
N TRP A 9 5.59 19.02 23.02
CA TRP A 9 4.90 18.70 21.79
C TRP A 9 4.82 17.17 21.67
N LYS A 10 3.85 16.57 22.36
CA LYS A 10 3.43 15.19 22.09
C LYS A 10 2.86 15.18 20.68
N HIS A 11 3.73 14.89 19.72
CA HIS A 11 3.36 14.64 18.34
C HIS A 11 2.29 13.55 18.33
N HIS A 12 1.11 13.91 17.84
CA HIS A 12 0.02 12.99 17.59
C HIS A 12 0.55 11.87 16.67
N PRO A 13 0.50 10.59 17.08
CA PRO A 13 0.63 9.52 16.11
C PRO A 13 -0.63 9.59 15.26
N THR A 14 -0.51 10.10 14.04
CA THR A 14 -1.62 10.12 13.09
C THR A 14 -1.91 8.69 12.65
N HIS A 15 -2.76 8.01 13.41
CA HIS A 15 -3.44 6.80 12.99
C HIS A 15 -4.56 7.24 12.05
N GLY A 16 -4.43 6.98 10.76
CA GLY A 16 -5.41 7.40 9.78
C GLY A 16 -4.97 7.09 8.36
N PHE A 17 -5.98 6.81 7.53
CA PHE A 17 -5.86 6.73 6.08
C PHE A 17 -5.22 8.02 5.54
N ARG A 18 -3.96 7.95 5.11
CA ARG A 18 -3.29 9.11 4.48
C ARG A 18 -3.65 9.08 3.00
N PHE A 19 -4.79 9.66 2.67
CA PHE A 19 -5.06 10.04 1.28
C PHE A 19 -4.24 11.30 0.97
N SER A 20 -3.03 11.14 0.44
CA SER A 20 -2.19 12.27 0.10
C SER A 20 -2.61 12.85 -1.25
N SER A 21 -2.51 14.17 -1.44
CA SER A 21 -2.78 14.83 -2.73
C SER A 21 -1.92 14.27 -3.86
N THR A 22 -0.73 13.72 -3.52
CA THR A 22 0.14 13.00 -4.46
C THR A 22 -0.49 11.72 -5.01
N ASP A 23 -1.28 11.00 -4.21
CA ASP A 23 -1.95 9.78 -4.65
C ASP A 23 -3.11 10.09 -5.59
N ALA A 24 -3.89 11.13 -5.28
CA ALA A 24 -4.95 11.62 -6.16
C ALA A 24 -4.39 12.00 -7.53
N PHE A 25 -3.25 12.70 -7.56
CA PHE A 25 -2.56 13.02 -8.80
C PHE A 25 -2.09 11.76 -9.55
N ALA A 26 -1.49 10.80 -8.84
CA ALA A 26 -1.05 9.54 -9.45
C ALA A 26 -2.22 8.75 -10.06
N ILE A 27 -3.38 8.69 -9.39
CA ILE A 27 -4.59 8.05 -9.90
C ILE A 27 -5.07 8.74 -11.18
N VAL A 28 -5.13 10.07 -11.20
CA VAL A 28 -5.58 10.82 -12.39
C VAL A 28 -4.64 10.59 -13.58
N VAL A 29 -3.32 10.69 -13.36
CA VAL A 29 -2.31 10.44 -14.39
C VAL A 29 -2.41 9.00 -14.91
N CYS A 30 -2.59 8.03 -14.02
CA CYS A 30 -2.74 6.63 -14.39
C CYS A 30 -4.03 6.37 -15.17
N LEU A 31 -5.14 7.02 -14.80
CA LEU A 31 -6.40 6.91 -15.54
C LEU A 31 -6.24 7.41 -16.97
N ILE A 32 -5.59 8.57 -17.14
CA ILE A 32 -5.29 9.15 -18.46
C ILE A 32 -4.37 8.21 -19.26
N ALA A 33 -3.28 7.74 -18.64
CA ALA A 33 -2.34 6.80 -19.26
C ALA A 33 -3.02 5.48 -19.66
N THR A 34 -3.96 4.99 -18.86
CA THR A 34 -4.73 3.77 -19.15
C THR A 34 -5.67 3.99 -20.32
N ILE A 35 -6.43 5.10 -20.35
CA ILE A 35 -7.36 5.42 -21.44
C ILE A 35 -6.58 5.55 -22.76
N TRP A 36 -5.44 6.24 -22.72
CA TRP A 36 -4.60 6.40 -23.90
C TRP A 36 -3.94 5.09 -24.32
N GLY A 37 -3.36 4.36 -23.36
CA GLY A 37 -2.72 3.07 -23.56
C GLY A 37 -3.67 2.00 -24.09
N ARG A 38 -4.96 2.03 -23.70
CA ARG A 38 -5.93 1.04 -24.21
C ARG A 38 -6.10 1.14 -25.73
N ARG A 39 -5.85 2.32 -26.32
CA ARG A 39 -5.92 2.52 -27.78
C ARG A 39 -4.66 2.06 -28.52
N THR A 40 -3.50 2.02 -27.86
CA THR A 40 -2.21 1.70 -28.50
C THR A 40 -1.73 0.28 -28.21
N ILE A 41 -1.90 -0.18 -26.97
CA ILE A 41 -1.32 -1.44 -26.45
C ILE A 41 -2.38 -2.45 -26.01
N GLY A 42 -3.67 -2.12 -26.15
CA GLY A 42 -4.79 -3.02 -25.84
C GLY A 42 -4.84 -3.41 -24.36
N ASP A 43 -4.86 -4.73 -24.09
CA ASP A 43 -5.02 -5.28 -22.74
C ASP A 43 -3.82 -5.02 -21.81
N LEU A 44 -2.63 -4.71 -22.35
CA LEU A 44 -1.49 -4.29 -21.54
C LEU A 44 -1.80 -3.04 -20.71
N ALA A 45 -2.73 -2.20 -21.16
CA ALA A 45 -3.10 -0.98 -20.46
C ALA A 45 -3.65 -1.25 -19.05
N TRP A 46 -4.19 -2.45 -18.79
CA TRP A 46 -4.68 -2.83 -17.46
C TRP A 46 -3.58 -3.03 -16.42
N LEU A 47 -2.32 -3.19 -16.84
CA LEU A 47 -1.19 -3.28 -15.91
C LEU A 47 -0.99 -1.97 -15.13
N PHE A 48 -1.19 -0.82 -15.77
CA PHE A 48 -1.00 0.49 -15.13
C PHE A 48 -1.88 0.69 -13.89
N PRO A 49 -3.22 0.62 -13.98
CA PRO A 49 -4.09 0.84 -12.83
C PRO A 49 -3.97 -0.30 -11.82
N PHE A 50 -3.63 -1.52 -12.26
CA PHE A 50 -3.43 -2.64 -11.37
C PHE A 50 -2.20 -2.44 -10.48
N VAL A 51 -1.03 -2.18 -11.08
CA VAL A 51 0.21 -1.96 -10.34
C VAL A 51 0.09 -0.74 -9.43
N LEU A 52 -0.42 0.38 -9.96
CA LEU A 52 -0.61 1.59 -9.15
C LEU A 52 -1.58 1.35 -7.98
N GLY A 53 -2.70 0.66 -8.23
CA GLY A 53 -3.67 0.34 -7.18
C GLY A 53 -3.07 -0.51 -6.07
N HIS A 54 -2.20 -1.47 -6.40
CA HIS A 54 -1.52 -2.31 -5.42
C HIS A 54 -0.49 -1.53 -4.61
N PHE A 55 0.33 -0.70 -5.25
CA PHE A 55 1.24 0.20 -4.54
C PHE A 55 0.48 1.15 -3.63
N PHE A 56 -0.61 1.74 -4.10
CA PHE A 56 -1.47 2.60 -3.29
C PHE A 56 -2.03 1.85 -2.08
N LEU A 57 -2.49 0.61 -2.29
CA LEU A 57 -3.01 -0.24 -1.23
C LEU A 57 -1.95 -0.59 -0.18
N PHE A 58 -0.73 -0.96 -0.61
CA PHE A 58 0.37 -1.26 0.30
C PHE A 58 0.88 -0.04 1.04
N CYS A 59 1.12 1.07 0.34
CA CYS A 59 1.72 2.27 0.93
C CYS A 59 0.73 3.08 1.78
N ASN A 60 -0.52 3.25 1.33
CA ASN A 60 -1.47 4.19 1.94
C ASN A 60 -2.55 3.51 2.81
N VAL A 61 -3.00 2.31 2.46
CA VAL A 61 -4.09 1.60 3.18
C VAL A 61 -3.52 0.74 4.30
N PHE A 62 -2.61 -0.18 3.96
CA PHE A 62 -2.08 -1.18 4.89
C PHE A 62 -0.73 -0.78 5.49
N ARG A 63 -0.07 0.25 4.95
CA ARG A 63 1.23 0.77 5.42
C ARG A 63 2.25 -0.36 5.63
N VAL A 64 2.33 -1.22 4.62
CA VAL A 64 3.17 -2.41 4.59
C VAL A 64 4.64 -1.98 4.60
N PRO A 65 5.54 -2.63 5.36
CA PRO A 65 6.96 -2.29 5.33
C PRO A 65 7.55 -2.53 3.93
N ARG A 66 8.54 -1.71 3.54
CA ARG A 66 9.17 -1.70 2.21
C ARG A 66 9.67 -3.07 1.69
N LYS A 67 10.02 -4.00 2.59
CA LYS A 67 10.59 -5.31 2.23
C LYS A 67 9.60 -6.20 1.47
N PRO A 68 8.41 -6.52 2.01
CA PRO A 68 7.40 -7.29 1.27
C PRO A 68 6.88 -6.60 -0.01
N GLU A 69 6.87 -5.27 -0.09
CA GLU A 69 6.54 -4.57 -1.36
C GLU A 69 7.54 -4.92 -2.48
N LEU A 70 8.83 -4.95 -2.17
CA LEU A 70 9.89 -5.34 -3.11
C LEU A 70 9.79 -6.81 -3.52
N VAL A 71 9.46 -7.70 -2.58
CA VAL A 71 9.22 -9.12 -2.88
C VAL A 71 8.03 -9.26 -3.83
N TRP A 72 6.93 -8.54 -3.55
CA TRP A 72 5.76 -8.53 -4.42
C TRP A 72 6.09 -8.03 -5.82
N ALA A 73 6.79 -6.90 -5.93
CA ALA A 73 7.20 -6.32 -7.20
C ALA A 73 8.10 -7.28 -8.01
N GLY A 74 9.02 -7.96 -7.35
CA GLY A 74 9.86 -9.00 -7.97
C GLY A 74 9.03 -10.18 -8.48
N CYS A 75 8.14 -10.73 -7.66
CA CYS A 75 7.25 -11.83 -8.06
C CYS A 75 6.34 -11.43 -9.23
N PHE A 76 5.75 -10.24 -9.17
CA PHE A 76 4.90 -9.69 -10.23
C PHE A 76 5.68 -9.58 -11.54
N LEU A 77 6.90 -9.05 -11.51
CA LEU A 77 7.72 -8.87 -12.69
C LEU A 77 8.11 -10.21 -13.32
N VAL A 78 8.44 -11.22 -12.50
CA VAL A 78 8.73 -12.58 -12.98
C VAL A 78 7.51 -13.22 -13.64
N ILE A 79 6.33 -13.13 -13.01
CA ILE A 79 5.08 -13.69 -13.55
C ILE A 79 4.67 -12.97 -14.83
N ALA A 80 4.71 -11.63 -14.84
CA ALA A 80 4.36 -10.83 -16.00
C ALA A 80 5.31 -11.10 -17.18
N THR A 81 6.61 -11.16 -16.92
CA THR A 81 7.61 -11.48 -17.96
C THR A 81 7.41 -12.90 -18.48
N GLY A 82 7.15 -13.87 -17.60
CA GLY A 82 6.84 -15.25 -18.00
C GLY A 82 5.59 -15.35 -18.88
N CYS A 83 4.53 -14.62 -18.55
CA CYS A 83 3.32 -14.56 -19.38
C CYS A 83 3.57 -13.89 -20.73
N LEU A 84 4.39 -12.83 -20.79
CA LEU A 84 4.76 -12.19 -22.06
C LEU A 84 5.56 -13.14 -22.96
N ILE A 85 6.49 -13.92 -22.41
CA ILE A 85 7.27 -14.91 -23.17
C ILE A 85 6.37 -16.05 -23.66
N ALA A 86 5.39 -16.46 -22.85
CA ALA A 86 4.45 -17.53 -23.20
C ALA A 86 3.31 -17.07 -24.13
N GLU A 87 3.31 -15.81 -24.58
CA GLU A 87 2.20 -15.15 -25.29
C GLU A 87 0.83 -15.34 -24.59
N ALA A 88 0.85 -15.52 -23.28
CA ALA A 88 -0.35 -15.71 -22.48
C ALA A 88 -1.01 -14.36 -22.21
N SER A 89 -2.33 -14.35 -22.10
CA SER A 89 -3.06 -13.14 -21.74
C SER A 89 -2.59 -12.62 -20.38
N ILE A 90 -2.30 -11.33 -20.30
CA ILE A 90 -1.92 -10.63 -19.06
C ILE A 90 -2.95 -10.80 -17.94
N LEU A 91 -4.21 -11.07 -18.28
CA LEU A 91 -5.24 -11.39 -17.30
C LEU A 91 -4.85 -12.59 -16.41
N TYR A 92 -4.18 -13.59 -16.95
CA TYR A 92 -3.69 -14.73 -16.15
C TYR A 92 -2.62 -14.30 -15.16
N ALA A 93 -1.69 -13.43 -15.57
CA ALA A 93 -0.69 -12.87 -14.65
C ALA A 93 -1.35 -12.09 -13.50
N LEU A 94 -2.38 -11.30 -13.81
CA LEU A 94 -3.15 -10.52 -12.82
C LEU A 94 -3.85 -11.44 -11.82
N TRP A 95 -4.52 -12.50 -12.29
CA TRP A 95 -5.18 -13.48 -11.43
C TRP A 95 -4.20 -14.23 -10.54
N MET A 96 -3.03 -14.58 -11.04
CA MET A 96 -1.98 -15.28 -10.27
C MET A 96 -1.36 -14.38 -9.19
N VAL A 97 -1.33 -13.07 -9.41
CA VAL A 97 -0.75 -12.10 -8.47
C VAL A 97 -1.72 -11.73 -7.34
N LEU A 98 -3.03 -11.81 -7.55
CA LEU A 98 -4.03 -11.57 -6.50
C LEU A 98 -3.84 -12.41 -5.22
N PRO A 99 -3.66 -13.75 -5.27
CA PRO A 99 -3.44 -14.53 -4.05
C PRO A 99 -2.11 -14.19 -3.36
N ILE A 100 -1.06 -13.85 -4.12
CA ILE A 100 0.22 -13.39 -3.57
C ILE A 100 0.03 -12.07 -2.82
N THR A 101 -0.68 -11.13 -3.43
CA THR A 101 -1.07 -9.85 -2.83
C THR A 101 -1.83 -10.07 -1.53
N ALA A 102 -2.87 -10.89 -1.56
CA ALA A 102 -3.69 -11.21 -0.40
C ALA A 102 -2.85 -11.85 0.72
N GLY A 103 -1.95 -12.78 0.39
CA GLY A 103 -1.04 -13.41 1.35
C GLY A 103 -0.11 -12.41 2.04
N ILE A 104 0.52 -11.51 1.27
CA ILE A 104 1.36 -10.43 1.81
C ILE A 104 0.54 -9.49 2.70
N LEU A 105 -0.69 -9.18 2.29
CA LEU A 105 -1.58 -8.31 3.05
C LEU A 105 -1.97 -8.93 4.40
N VAL A 106 -2.40 -10.20 4.39
CA VAL A 106 -2.75 -10.93 5.61
C VAL A 106 -1.53 -11.05 6.53
N TYR A 107 -0.35 -11.30 5.97
CA TYR A 107 0.89 -11.31 6.73
C TYR A 107 1.18 -9.94 7.37
N ALA A 108 1.04 -8.85 6.61
CA ALA A 108 1.27 -7.50 7.10
C ALA A 108 0.28 -7.08 8.20
N ILE A 109 -1.00 -7.47 8.08
CA ILE A 109 -2.02 -7.25 9.12
C ILE A 109 -1.70 -8.02 10.41
N ARG A 110 -1.09 -9.20 10.29
CA ARG A 110 -0.70 -10.03 11.44
C ARG A 110 0.59 -9.57 12.14
N LEU A 111 1.33 -8.61 11.59
CA LEU A 111 2.52 -8.08 12.26
C LEU A 111 2.11 -7.18 13.45
N PRO A 112 2.71 -7.35 14.64
CA PRO A 112 2.37 -6.55 15.83
C PRO A 112 2.74 -5.05 15.70
N SER A 113 3.44 -4.67 14.63
CA SER A 113 3.76 -3.29 14.26
C SER A 113 2.76 -2.69 13.25
N TYR A 114 1.60 -3.33 13.03
CA TYR A 114 0.59 -2.85 12.08
C TYR A 114 -0.12 -1.58 12.60
N HIS A 115 0.02 -0.49 11.87
CA HIS A 115 -0.58 0.83 12.18
C HIS A 115 -1.54 1.31 11.07
N GLY A 116 -2.02 0.40 10.22
CA GLY A 116 -2.95 0.72 9.13
C GLY A 116 -4.41 0.88 9.60
N ILE A 117 -5.35 0.89 8.65
CA ILE A 117 -6.79 0.93 8.97
C ILE A 117 -7.15 -0.29 9.83
N GLY A 118 -7.77 -0.04 10.99
CA GLY A 118 -8.19 -1.08 11.94
C GLY A 118 -7.20 -1.39 13.07
N ALA A 119 -6.10 -0.62 13.20
CA ALA A 119 -5.23 -0.73 14.37
C ALA A 119 -6.03 -0.41 15.65
N ILE A 120 -6.35 -1.45 16.42
CA ILE A 120 -6.98 -1.32 17.72
C ILE A 120 -5.97 -0.66 18.64
N ARG A 121 -6.31 0.52 19.15
CA ARG A 121 -5.57 1.22 20.20
C ARG A 121 -5.29 0.18 21.29
N SER A 122 -4.02 -0.11 21.59
CA SER A 122 -3.73 -0.61 22.93
C SER A 122 -4.24 0.49 23.84
N VAL A 123 -5.37 0.23 24.51
CA VAL A 123 -5.81 1.00 25.67
C VAL A 123 -4.62 0.90 26.60
N GLU A 124 -3.75 1.91 26.51
CA GLU A 124 -2.79 2.19 27.55
C GLU A 124 -3.67 2.32 28.77
N ARG A 125 -3.60 1.27 29.58
CA ARG A 125 -4.20 1.20 30.87
C ARG A 125 -3.53 2.36 31.59
N ASP A 126 -4.21 3.50 31.60
CA ASP A 126 -4.10 4.48 32.66
C ASP A 126 -4.40 3.69 33.95
N GLU A 127 -3.42 2.93 34.44
CA GLU A 127 -3.24 2.77 35.87
C GLU A 127 -2.77 4.15 36.33
N ASP A 128 -3.78 5.00 36.49
CA ASP A 128 -3.74 6.18 37.32
C ASP A 128 -2.97 5.81 38.61
N PRO A 129 -1.97 6.59 39.03
CA PRO A 129 -1.26 6.34 40.27
C PRO A 129 -2.23 6.55 41.43
N ALA A 130 -2.86 5.47 41.87
CA ALA A 130 -3.63 5.45 43.09
C ALA A 130 -2.66 5.39 44.28
N SER A 131 -2.73 6.46 45.09
CA SER A 131 -2.30 6.64 46.49
C SER A 131 -0.80 6.78 46.78
#